data_AF-A0A4Q5PX89-F1
#
_entry.id   AF-A0A4Q5PX89-F1
#
_cell.length_a   1.000
_cell.length_b   1.000
_cell.length_c   1.000
_cell.angle_alpha   90.00
_cell.angle_beta   90.00
_cell.angle_gamma   90.00
#
_symmetry.space_group_name_H-M   'P 1'
#
loop_
_entity.id
_entity.type
_entity.pdbx_description
1 polymer ?
#
loop_
_entity_poly.entity_id
_entity_poly.type
_entity_poly.pdbx_seq_one_letter_code
_entity_poly.pdbx_strand_id
1 'polypeptide(L)'
;AYTASFGNGVSATISIENASPYRNAGLYNNVTQLIGPFGAATTGYGTASNTFTGNAYGGNHIPDIVGNLRLDQAWGTLHFAGAMHTITPTFYSTAAGGAGNESLGHADDSYGFAVTGAVEFKNLPTGAGDTLKLEATYAKGAAKYVFGGTTDTVGGGRYAKADANSIGFGYVLDGVYTNGGQIVQSEAWQVSAFYEHYWNPAWRTSVFGNYSHISYGNDGNALLLAALTRAGGTTTSPVAGLVGSTGNFDLGLTQIGTRTAWTPVRNLTLSAQFTYSRLEQNLGGSWNGAVTGRPTPVGGFAVTNQNAYNGAVQILRSF
;
A
#
# COMPACT_ATOMS: atom_id res chain seq x y z
N ALA A 1 -4.98 -24.03 -4.12
CA ALA A 1 -5.19 -23.91 -2.67
C ALA A 1 -5.84 -25.20 -2.17
N TYR A 2 -5.49 -25.66 -0.98
CA TYR A 2 -6.13 -26.80 -0.31
C TYR A 2 -6.62 -26.36 1.06
N THR A 3 -7.87 -26.68 1.39
CA THR A 3 -8.52 -26.34 2.66
C THR A 3 -8.94 -27.61 3.39
N ALA A 4 -8.57 -27.73 4.65
CA ALA A 4 -9.00 -28.79 5.54
C ALA A 4 -9.85 -28.23 6.68
N SER A 5 -10.91 -28.96 7.04
CA SER A 5 -11.73 -28.69 8.22
C SER A 5 -11.45 -29.76 9.27
N PHE A 6 -11.20 -29.34 10.51
CA PHE A 6 -10.80 -30.24 11.62
C PHE A 6 -11.95 -30.50 12.61
N GLY A 7 -13.15 -30.00 12.32
CA GLY A 7 -14.28 -30.01 13.25
C GLY A 7 -14.23 -28.83 14.22
N ASN A 8 -15.31 -28.65 15.01
CA ASN A 8 -15.45 -27.59 16.01
C ASN A 8 -15.14 -26.17 15.49
N GLY A 9 -15.46 -25.89 14.23
CA GLY A 9 -15.23 -24.59 13.61
C GLY A 9 -13.77 -24.28 13.25
N VAL A 10 -12.85 -25.24 13.41
CA VAL A 10 -11.44 -25.05 13.03
C VAL A 10 -11.25 -25.45 11.56
N SER A 11 -10.62 -24.56 10.78
CA SER A 11 -10.21 -24.84 9.41
C SER A 11 -8.85 -24.22 9.09
N ALA A 12 -8.10 -24.84 8.18
CA ALA A 12 -6.85 -24.29 7.68
C ALA A 12 -6.78 -24.40 6.16
N THR A 13 -6.13 -23.44 5.53
CA THR A 13 -5.87 -23.45 4.09
C THR A 13 -4.39 -23.22 3.85
N ILE A 14 -3.85 -23.88 2.83
CA ILE A 14 -2.53 -23.59 2.27
C ILE A 14 -2.62 -23.43 0.75
N SER A 15 -1.93 -22.44 0.21
CA SER A 15 -1.86 -22.14 -1.21
C SER A 15 -0.44 -21.84 -1.64
N ILE A 16 -0.21 -22.07 -2.92
CA ILE A 16 0.95 -21.61 -3.67
C ILE A 16 0.38 -20.60 -4.67
N GLU A 17 0.84 -19.35 -4.60
CA GLU A 17 0.28 -18.23 -5.34
C GLU A 17 1.34 -17.59 -6.24
N ASN A 18 0.93 -17.23 -7.46
CA ASN A 18 1.77 -16.39 -8.29
C ASN A 18 1.72 -14.96 -7.75
N ALA A 19 2.87 -14.47 -7.27
CA ALA A 19 2.96 -13.14 -6.70
C ALA A 19 2.85 -12.01 -7.76
N SER A 20 3.22 -12.27 -9.02
CA SER A 20 3.18 -11.28 -10.10
C SER A 20 1.85 -11.34 -10.85
N PRO A 21 1.21 -10.20 -11.14
CA PRO A 21 1.60 -8.83 -10.80
C PRO A 21 1.03 -8.31 -9.47
N TYR A 22 0.32 -9.13 -8.67
CA TYR A 22 -0.64 -8.64 -7.66
C TYR A 22 -0.13 -8.56 -6.22
N ARG A 23 0.90 -9.30 -5.85
CA ARG A 23 1.48 -9.40 -4.49
C ARG A 23 2.86 -8.73 -4.37
N ASN A 24 3.40 -8.20 -5.45
CA ASN A 24 4.68 -7.49 -5.46
C ASN A 24 4.39 -5.98 -5.35
N ALA A 25 4.87 -5.32 -4.30
CA ALA A 25 4.81 -3.87 -4.18
C ALA A 25 5.91 -3.16 -4.98
N GLY A 26 6.81 -3.88 -5.64
CA GLY A 26 7.85 -3.30 -6.50
C GLY A 26 9.21 -3.26 -5.82
N LEU A 27 10.26 -3.43 -6.61
CA LEU A 27 11.65 -3.46 -6.16
C LEU A 27 12.37 -2.35 -6.88
N TYR A 28 13.18 -1.57 -6.17
CA TYR A 28 13.79 -0.40 -6.76
C TYR A 28 15.31 -0.48 -6.84
N ASN A 29 15.87 -0.25 -8.03
CA ASN A 29 17.30 -0.04 -8.22
C ASN A 29 17.59 1.48 -8.27
N ASN A 30 18.35 1.99 -7.31
CA ASN A 30 18.64 3.42 -7.15
C ASN A 30 19.45 4.05 -8.30
N VAL A 31 20.02 3.25 -9.21
CA VAL A 31 20.70 3.76 -10.40
C VAL A 31 19.68 4.38 -11.36
N THR A 32 18.42 3.93 -11.30
CA THR A 32 17.31 4.56 -12.02
C THR A 32 16.80 5.80 -11.28
N GLN A 33 16.16 6.72 -12.00
CA GLN A 33 15.52 7.90 -11.41
C GLN A 33 14.18 7.52 -10.79
N LEU A 34 13.92 7.95 -9.55
CA LEU A 34 12.66 7.60 -8.90
C LEU A 34 11.55 8.39 -9.58
N ILE A 35 10.46 7.75 -9.98
CA ILE A 35 9.41 8.47 -10.70
C ILE A 35 8.74 9.45 -9.74
N GLY A 36 8.72 10.73 -10.11
CA GLY A 36 8.08 11.75 -9.31
C GLY A 36 6.59 11.45 -9.02
N PRO A 37 6.03 12.06 -7.96
CA PRO A 37 4.68 11.78 -7.44
C PRO A 37 3.53 11.92 -8.45
N PHE A 38 3.71 12.71 -9.51
CA PHE A 38 2.73 12.92 -10.58
C PHE A 38 3.27 12.54 -11.97
N GLY A 39 4.35 11.75 -12.04
CA GLY A 39 4.99 11.36 -13.30
C GLY A 39 4.17 10.36 -14.12
N ALA A 40 3.96 10.65 -15.40
CA ALA A 40 3.12 9.87 -16.33
C ALA A 40 3.71 8.51 -16.77
N ALA A 41 4.88 8.10 -16.27
CA ALA A 41 5.55 6.88 -16.70
C ALA A 41 5.01 5.66 -15.93
N THR A 42 4.00 5.01 -16.52
CA THR A 42 3.47 3.72 -16.08
C THR A 42 3.53 2.74 -17.24
N THR A 43 3.94 1.50 -16.98
CA THR A 43 3.73 0.39 -17.92
C THR A 43 2.27 -0.05 -17.85
N GLY A 44 1.75 -0.73 -18.87
CA GLY A 44 0.34 -1.16 -18.87
C GLY A 44 0.00 -2.03 -17.65
N TYR A 45 -1.20 -1.85 -17.08
CA TYR A 45 -1.69 -2.71 -16.00
C TYR A 45 -1.69 -4.18 -16.43
N GLY A 46 -1.15 -5.06 -15.58
CA GLY A 46 -1.12 -6.50 -15.82
C GLY A 46 0.00 -6.98 -16.75
N THR A 47 0.84 -6.10 -17.30
CA THR A 47 1.96 -6.52 -18.17
C THR A 47 3.24 -6.86 -17.38
N ALA A 48 3.40 -6.33 -16.16
CA ALA A 48 4.51 -6.62 -15.26
C ALA A 48 4.07 -6.45 -13.78
N SER A 49 4.83 -7.04 -12.84
CA SER A 49 4.76 -6.65 -11.43
C SER A 49 4.95 -5.15 -11.31
N ASN A 50 4.09 -4.45 -10.56
CA ASN A 50 4.08 -3.01 -10.29
C ASN A 50 4.47 -2.06 -11.46
N THR A 51 3.51 -1.25 -11.92
CA THR A 51 3.59 -0.52 -13.20
C THR A 51 4.36 0.80 -13.17
N PHE A 52 5.62 0.78 -12.76
CA PHE A 52 6.44 1.99 -12.74
C PHE A 52 7.81 1.77 -13.41
N THR A 53 8.24 2.75 -14.20
CA THR A 53 9.61 2.85 -14.72
C THR A 53 10.64 2.73 -13.60
N GLY A 54 11.57 1.79 -13.74
CA GLY A 54 12.58 1.51 -12.72
C GLY A 54 12.19 0.42 -11.73
N ASN A 55 11.02 -0.22 -11.88
CA ASN A 55 10.78 -1.49 -11.21
C ASN A 55 11.81 -2.52 -11.69
N ALA A 56 12.52 -3.07 -10.73
CA ALA A 56 13.70 -3.90 -10.93
C ALA A 56 13.47 -5.35 -10.48
N TYR A 57 12.22 -5.80 -10.45
CA TYR A 57 11.86 -7.20 -10.25
C TYR A 57 12.27 -8.05 -11.46
N GLY A 58 13.04 -9.11 -11.23
CA GLY A 58 13.48 -10.08 -12.23
C GLY A 58 12.41 -11.11 -12.64
N GLY A 59 11.18 -10.94 -12.15
CA GLY A 59 10.10 -11.91 -12.30
C GLY A 59 9.94 -12.79 -11.06
N ASN A 60 9.11 -13.82 -11.18
CA ASN A 60 8.77 -14.72 -10.08
C ASN A 60 9.46 -16.06 -10.25
N HIS A 61 10.57 -16.26 -9.54
CA HIS A 61 11.29 -17.54 -9.55
C HIS A 61 10.71 -18.56 -8.57
N ILE A 62 10.17 -18.07 -7.45
CA ILE A 62 9.54 -18.88 -6.40
C ILE A 62 8.14 -18.31 -6.15
N PRO A 63 7.08 -19.14 -6.18
CA PRO A 63 5.74 -18.68 -5.86
C PRO A 63 5.61 -18.39 -4.36
N ASP A 64 4.67 -17.51 -4.00
CA ASP A 64 4.37 -17.24 -2.60
C ASP A 64 3.70 -18.46 -1.97
N ILE A 65 4.14 -18.82 -0.77
CA ILE A 65 3.48 -19.85 0.05
C ILE A 65 2.62 -19.13 1.05
N VAL A 66 1.29 -19.29 0.94
CA VAL A 66 0.33 -18.59 1.78
C VAL A 66 -0.49 -19.61 2.57
N GLY A 67 -0.67 -19.35 3.85
CA GLY A 67 -1.44 -20.21 4.74
C GLY A 67 -2.34 -19.41 5.65
N ASN A 68 -3.48 -19.98 6.02
CA ASN A 68 -4.30 -19.45 7.10
C ASN A 68 -4.89 -20.55 7.98
N LEU A 69 -5.20 -20.15 9.21
CA LEU A 69 -5.92 -20.90 10.22
C LEU A 69 -7.10 -20.06 10.69
N ARG A 70 -8.27 -20.68 10.81
CA ARG A 70 -9.51 -20.06 11.26
C ARG A 70 -10.14 -20.86 12.38
N LEU A 71 -10.73 -20.16 13.33
CA LEU A 71 -11.62 -20.70 14.36
C LEU A 71 -12.92 -19.91 14.31
N ASP A 72 -13.99 -20.53 13.82
CA ASP A 72 -15.33 -19.97 13.80
C ASP A 72 -16.14 -20.52 14.98
N GLN A 73 -16.65 -19.65 15.84
CA GLN A 73 -17.42 -19.96 17.03
C GLN A 73 -18.69 -19.12 17.12
N ALA A 74 -19.62 -19.49 18.00
CA ALA A 74 -20.86 -18.73 18.19
C ALA A 74 -20.62 -17.28 18.65
N TRP A 75 -19.56 -17.06 19.45
CA TRP A 75 -19.16 -15.74 19.94
C TRP A 75 -18.44 -14.89 18.89
N GLY A 76 -17.90 -15.49 17.83
CA GLY A 76 -17.02 -14.79 16.92
C GLY A 76 -16.06 -15.69 16.14
N THR A 77 -15.07 -15.06 15.53
CA THR A 77 -14.12 -15.69 14.62
C THR A 77 -12.71 -15.26 14.96
N LEU A 78 -11.76 -16.20 14.97
CA LEU A 78 -10.32 -15.90 14.91
C LEU A 78 -9.78 -16.29 13.55
N HIS A 79 -8.85 -15.49 13.04
CA HIS A 79 -8.12 -15.76 11.82
C HIS A 79 -6.65 -15.42 12.02
N PHE A 80 -5.77 -16.34 11.67
CA PHE A 80 -4.34 -16.12 11.61
C PHE A 80 -3.85 -16.55 10.23
N ALA A 81 -3.05 -15.72 9.58
CA ALA A 81 -2.50 -16.01 8.27
C ALA A 81 -1.01 -15.66 8.21
N GLY A 82 -0.30 -16.36 7.34
CA GLY A 82 1.09 -16.10 7.04
C GLY A 82 1.36 -16.28 5.55
N ALA A 83 2.31 -15.53 5.03
CA ALA A 83 2.79 -15.65 3.67
C ALA A 83 4.32 -15.56 3.62
N MET A 84 4.95 -16.39 2.81
CA MET A 84 6.31 -16.22 2.35
C MET A 84 6.27 -15.50 1.01
N HIS A 85 7.17 -14.54 0.81
CA HIS A 85 7.29 -13.77 -0.40
C HIS A 85 8.74 -13.79 -0.90
N THR A 86 8.95 -13.86 -2.22
CA THR A 86 10.32 -13.85 -2.78
C THR A 86 10.55 -12.57 -3.57
N ILE A 87 11.65 -11.90 -3.28
CA ILE A 87 12.12 -10.69 -3.95
C ILE A 87 13.29 -11.06 -4.84
N THR A 88 13.06 -11.09 -6.15
CA THR A 88 14.08 -11.40 -7.14
C THR A 88 14.51 -10.13 -7.87
N PRO A 89 15.79 -9.72 -7.79
CA PRO A 89 16.29 -8.53 -8.47
C PRO A 89 16.64 -8.80 -9.94
N THR A 90 16.57 -7.75 -10.74
CA THR A 90 17.22 -7.70 -12.06
C THR A 90 18.72 -7.42 -11.91
N PHE A 91 19.47 -7.68 -12.99
CA PHE A 91 20.89 -7.35 -13.06
C PHE A 91 21.17 -5.87 -12.80
N TYR A 92 22.37 -5.60 -12.29
CA TYR A 92 22.90 -4.24 -12.16
C TYR A 92 22.96 -3.54 -13.53
N SER A 93 22.87 -2.21 -13.53
CA SER A 93 22.78 -1.41 -14.76
C SER A 93 23.70 -0.20 -14.68
N THR A 94 24.42 0.12 -15.75
CA THR A 94 25.31 1.30 -15.81
C THR A 94 24.59 2.58 -16.26
N ALA A 95 23.33 2.48 -16.68
CA ALA A 95 22.54 3.60 -17.17
C ALA A 95 21.21 3.71 -16.43
N ALA A 96 20.81 4.94 -16.10
CA ALA A 96 19.50 5.19 -15.51
C ALA A 96 18.39 4.72 -16.47
N GLY A 97 17.59 3.75 -16.04
CA GLY A 97 16.52 3.14 -16.86
C GLY A 97 17.02 2.19 -17.95
N GLY A 98 18.31 1.86 -17.99
CA GLY A 98 18.88 0.88 -18.93
C GLY A 98 18.59 -0.56 -18.51
N ALA A 99 18.48 -1.46 -19.49
CA ALA A 99 18.39 -2.90 -19.24
C ALA A 99 19.61 -3.38 -18.42
N GLY A 100 19.37 -4.21 -17.41
CA GLY A 100 20.44 -4.78 -16.59
C GLY A 100 21.40 -5.63 -17.43
N ASN A 101 22.68 -5.65 -17.03
CA ASN A 101 23.74 -6.39 -17.72
C ASN A 101 24.26 -7.51 -16.82
N GLU A 102 24.15 -8.75 -17.29
CA GLU A 102 24.62 -9.96 -16.59
C GLU A 102 26.10 -9.86 -16.17
N SER A 103 26.95 -9.23 -16.99
CA SER A 103 28.38 -9.09 -16.68
C SER A 103 28.67 -8.20 -15.47
N LEU A 104 27.68 -7.42 -15.02
CA LEU A 104 27.80 -6.58 -13.83
C LEU A 104 27.40 -7.36 -12.56
N GLY A 105 26.70 -8.48 -12.70
CA GLY A 105 26.11 -9.23 -11.59
C GLY A 105 24.73 -8.70 -11.17
N HIS A 106 24.26 -9.18 -10.02
CA HIS A 106 22.98 -8.80 -9.42
C HIS A 106 23.06 -8.96 -7.89
N ALA A 107 22.06 -8.42 -7.18
CA ALA A 107 21.84 -8.76 -5.79
C ALA A 107 21.31 -10.20 -5.67
N ASP A 108 21.46 -10.84 -4.53
CA ASP A 108 20.87 -12.15 -4.28
C ASP A 108 19.36 -12.04 -4.11
N ASP A 109 18.64 -13.15 -4.38
CA ASP A 109 17.23 -13.27 -4.02
C ASP A 109 17.05 -13.05 -2.51
N SER A 110 16.03 -12.28 -2.14
CA SER A 110 15.69 -12.03 -0.74
C SER A 110 14.32 -12.61 -0.41
N TYR A 111 14.17 -13.13 0.82
CA TYR A 111 12.94 -13.76 1.28
C TYR A 111 12.21 -12.85 2.26
N GLY A 112 11.06 -12.35 1.83
CA GLY A 112 10.12 -11.60 2.65
C GLY A 112 9.07 -12.50 3.29
N PHE A 113 8.33 -11.93 4.23
CA PHE A 113 7.17 -12.59 4.82
C PHE A 113 6.11 -11.58 5.25
N ALA A 114 4.89 -12.06 5.43
CA ALA A 114 3.80 -11.33 6.07
C ALA A 114 3.07 -12.23 7.07
N VAL A 115 2.57 -11.64 8.16
CA VAL A 115 1.71 -12.29 9.15
C VAL A 115 0.53 -11.41 9.47
N THR A 116 -0.65 -12.02 9.54
CA THR A 116 -1.92 -11.32 9.82
C THR A 116 -2.64 -12.03 10.96
N GLY A 117 -3.11 -11.26 11.93
CA GLY A 117 -4.05 -11.70 12.96
C GLY A 117 -5.33 -10.89 12.87
N ALA A 118 -6.48 -11.56 12.88
CA ALA A 118 -7.79 -10.91 12.90
C ALA A 118 -8.75 -11.60 13.84
N VAL A 119 -9.64 -10.82 14.44
CA VAL A 119 -10.74 -11.27 15.28
C VAL A 119 -12.02 -10.54 14.91
N GLU A 120 -13.12 -11.29 14.86
CA GLU A 120 -14.48 -10.75 14.78
C GLU A 120 -15.24 -11.19 16.03
N PHE A 121 -15.70 -10.24 16.82
CA PHE A 121 -16.66 -10.46 17.90
C PHE A 121 -18.07 -10.21 17.38
N LYS A 122 -18.99 -11.12 17.69
CA LYS A 122 -20.41 -11.04 17.30
C LYS A 122 -21.28 -10.89 18.54
N ASN A 123 -22.43 -10.26 18.39
CA ASN A 123 -23.43 -10.08 19.45
C ASN A 123 -22.84 -9.39 20.69
N LEU A 124 -22.22 -8.24 20.48
CA LEU A 124 -21.61 -7.47 21.56
C LEU A 124 -22.66 -7.01 22.59
N PRO A 125 -22.27 -6.79 23.86
CA PRO A 125 -23.18 -6.28 24.89
C PRO A 125 -23.75 -4.88 24.60
N THR A 126 -23.23 -4.19 23.60
CA THR A 126 -23.65 -2.85 23.16
C THR A 126 -24.98 -2.85 22.41
N GLY A 127 -25.42 -3.97 21.85
CA GLY A 127 -26.63 -4.05 21.03
C GLY A 127 -26.80 -5.40 20.34
N ALA A 128 -28.06 -5.77 20.09
CA ALA A 128 -28.36 -7.03 19.41
C ALA A 128 -27.86 -6.98 17.95
N GLY A 129 -27.01 -7.94 17.58
CA GLY A 129 -26.41 -8.01 16.25
C GLY A 129 -25.17 -7.15 16.06
N ASP A 130 -24.73 -6.42 17.08
CA ASP A 130 -23.51 -5.61 17.02
C ASP A 130 -22.27 -6.48 16.80
N THR A 131 -21.32 -5.95 16.02
CA THR A 131 -20.08 -6.65 15.69
C THR A 131 -18.87 -5.73 15.82
N LEU A 132 -17.73 -6.29 16.23
CA LEU A 132 -16.43 -5.63 16.23
C LEU A 132 -15.43 -6.52 15.52
N LYS A 133 -14.74 -5.97 14.53
CA LYS A 133 -13.66 -6.61 13.79
C LYS A 133 -12.38 -5.84 14.03
N LEU A 134 -11.31 -6.57 14.32
CA LEU A 134 -9.96 -6.04 14.46
C LEU A 134 -9.03 -6.90 13.61
N GLU A 135 -8.12 -6.26 12.90
CA GLU A 135 -7.10 -6.92 12.10
C GLU A 135 -5.78 -6.18 12.27
N ALA A 136 -4.68 -6.91 12.35
CA ALA A 136 -3.33 -6.38 12.27
C ALA A 136 -2.50 -7.24 11.33
N THR A 137 -1.69 -6.59 10.48
CA THR A 137 -0.75 -7.26 9.58
C THR A 137 0.62 -6.64 9.72
N TYR A 138 1.67 -7.46 9.75
CA TYR A 138 3.06 -7.04 9.65
C TYR A 138 3.72 -7.75 8.47
N ALA A 139 4.57 -7.06 7.74
CA ALA A 139 5.31 -7.62 6.62
C ALA A 139 6.73 -7.05 6.56
N LYS A 140 7.69 -7.92 6.21
CA LYS A 140 9.05 -7.53 5.86
C LYS A 140 9.32 -7.98 4.44
N GLY A 141 9.65 -7.04 3.56
CA GLY A 141 9.88 -7.32 2.14
C GLY A 141 8.66 -7.87 1.39
N ALA A 142 7.44 -7.63 1.89
CA ALA A 142 6.21 -8.15 1.31
C ALA A 142 5.06 -7.12 1.48
N ALA A 143 5.35 -5.86 1.16
CA ALA A 143 4.54 -4.71 1.56
C ALA A 143 3.11 -4.76 1.00
N LYS A 144 2.89 -5.49 -0.11
CA LYS A 144 1.56 -5.62 -0.72
C LYS A 144 0.56 -6.42 0.13
N TYR A 145 1.05 -7.24 1.08
CA TYR A 145 0.19 -7.89 2.08
C TYR A 145 -0.36 -6.90 3.12
N VAL A 146 0.27 -5.73 3.27
CA VAL A 146 -0.18 -4.64 4.16
C VAL A 146 -1.02 -3.61 3.39
N PHE A 147 -0.55 -3.17 2.23
CA PHE A 147 -1.17 -2.11 1.42
C PHE A 147 -2.06 -2.67 0.28
N GLY A 148 -2.91 -3.65 0.61
CA GLY A 148 -3.78 -4.34 -0.36
C GLY A 148 -4.72 -3.42 -1.15
N GLY A 149 -5.21 -3.89 -2.31
CA GLY A 149 -6.22 -3.21 -3.13
C GLY A 149 -5.96 -3.25 -4.65
N THR A 150 -7.05 -3.38 -5.43
CA THR A 150 -7.09 -3.14 -6.89
C THR A 150 -7.24 -1.66 -7.15
N THR A 151 -6.14 -0.97 -7.43
CA THR A 151 -6.01 0.11 -8.44
C THR A 151 -4.62 0.70 -8.25
N ASP A 152 -3.66 0.04 -8.88
CA ASP A 152 -2.54 0.78 -9.44
C ASP A 152 -2.88 1.09 -10.90
N THR A 153 -3.84 2.01 -11.11
CA THR A 153 -4.18 2.51 -12.44
C THR A 153 -3.41 3.79 -12.78
N VAL A 154 -2.60 4.32 -11.85
CA VAL A 154 -1.87 5.60 -12.00
C VAL A 154 -0.41 5.54 -11.54
N GLY A 155 0.07 4.47 -10.91
CA GLY A 155 1.50 4.13 -10.88
C GLY A 155 2.06 3.62 -9.55
N GLY A 156 2.57 2.40 -9.56
CA GLY A 156 3.75 1.97 -8.84
C GLY A 156 3.65 1.75 -7.34
N GLY A 157 2.49 1.67 -6.70
CA GLY A 157 2.45 1.78 -5.23
C GLY A 157 2.85 3.17 -4.73
N ARG A 158 2.60 4.21 -5.55
CA ARG A 158 2.89 5.61 -5.25
C ARG A 158 1.62 6.28 -4.73
N TYR A 159 1.77 7.01 -3.63
CA TYR A 159 0.72 7.84 -3.07
C TYR A 159 1.14 9.29 -3.24
N ALA A 160 0.26 10.13 -3.77
CA ALA A 160 0.54 11.55 -3.92
C ALA A 160 -0.74 12.37 -3.85
N LYS A 161 -0.65 13.52 -3.19
CA LYS A 161 -1.69 14.54 -3.18
C LYS A 161 -1.03 15.91 -3.12
N ALA A 162 -1.55 16.83 -3.92
CA ALA A 162 -1.17 18.23 -3.87
C ALA A 162 -2.39 19.08 -3.52
N ASP A 163 -2.20 20.00 -2.59
CA ASP A 163 -3.20 20.98 -2.20
C ASP A 163 -2.58 22.36 -1.96
N ALA A 164 -3.20 23.38 -2.56
CA ALA A 164 -2.63 24.72 -2.67
C ALA A 164 -1.14 24.69 -3.06
N ASN A 165 -0.26 25.21 -2.20
CA ASN A 165 1.19 25.27 -2.38
C ASN A 165 1.92 24.14 -1.64
N SER A 166 1.24 23.03 -1.34
CA SER A 166 1.80 21.89 -0.64
C SER A 166 1.58 20.58 -1.38
N ILE A 167 2.47 19.62 -1.11
CA ILE A 167 2.40 18.28 -1.67
C ILE A 167 2.82 17.26 -0.61
N GLY A 168 2.13 16.13 -0.54
CA GLY A 168 2.58 14.98 0.22
C GLY A 168 2.56 13.76 -0.68
N PHE A 169 3.61 12.95 -0.56
CA PHE A 169 3.75 11.75 -1.35
C PHE A 169 4.59 10.70 -0.63
N GLY A 170 4.48 9.46 -1.08
CA GLY A 170 5.28 8.35 -0.60
C GLY A 170 5.20 7.16 -1.54
N TYR A 171 6.05 6.17 -1.27
CA TYR A 171 6.23 4.99 -2.11
C TYR A 171 6.07 3.75 -1.25
N VAL A 172 5.37 2.75 -1.78
CA VAL A 172 5.26 1.42 -1.21
C VAL A 172 6.00 0.47 -2.14
N LEU A 173 7.13 -0.05 -1.66
CA LEU A 173 8.05 -0.94 -2.36
C LEU A 173 8.39 -2.09 -1.41
N ASP A 174 8.64 -3.29 -1.94
CA ASP A 174 9.12 -4.43 -1.13
C ASP A 174 10.59 -4.23 -0.72
N GLY A 175 11.35 -3.46 -1.49
CA GLY A 175 12.73 -3.14 -1.14
C GLY A 175 13.43 -2.22 -2.13
N VAL A 176 14.66 -1.88 -1.79
CA VAL A 176 15.53 -0.99 -2.56
C VAL A 176 16.95 -1.52 -2.57
N TYR A 177 17.67 -1.38 -3.67
CA TYR A 177 19.07 -1.77 -3.79
C TYR A 177 19.84 -0.83 -4.73
N THR A 178 21.15 -1.02 -4.79
CA THR A 178 22.09 -0.30 -5.66
C THR A 178 23.03 -1.28 -6.34
N ASN A 179 23.69 -0.85 -7.42
CA ASN A 179 24.75 -1.65 -8.02
C ASN A 179 25.83 -2.01 -7.00
N GLY A 180 26.22 -3.29 -7.01
CA GLY A 180 27.20 -3.86 -6.07
C GLY A 180 26.69 -4.04 -4.64
N GLY A 181 25.41 -3.79 -4.37
CA GLY A 181 24.78 -3.91 -3.05
C GLY A 181 23.59 -4.88 -3.04
N GLN A 182 23.24 -5.35 -1.85
CA GLN A 182 22.12 -6.28 -1.62
C GLN A 182 20.79 -5.54 -1.40
N ILE A 183 19.68 -6.28 -1.48
CA ILE A 183 18.34 -5.73 -1.25
C ILE A 183 18.14 -5.31 0.20
N VAL A 184 17.77 -4.05 0.41
CA VAL A 184 17.24 -3.55 1.68
C VAL A 184 15.73 -3.68 1.64
N GLN A 185 15.20 -4.65 2.41
CA GLN A 185 13.76 -4.91 2.49
C GLN A 185 13.02 -3.81 3.26
N SER A 186 11.81 -3.47 2.82
CA SER A 186 10.92 -2.59 3.55
C SER A 186 10.34 -3.29 4.79
N GLU A 187 9.99 -2.53 5.82
CA GLU A 187 9.17 -3.00 6.94
C GLU A 187 7.83 -2.27 6.93
N ALA A 188 6.74 -3.04 6.86
CA ALA A 188 5.39 -2.51 6.72
C ALA A 188 4.45 -3.13 7.74
N TRP A 189 3.48 -2.36 8.23
CA TRP A 189 2.43 -2.87 9.09
C TRP A 189 1.13 -2.10 8.93
N GLN A 190 0.02 -2.71 9.30
CA GLN A 190 -1.27 -2.04 9.40
C GLN A 190 -2.07 -2.55 10.58
N VAL A 191 -2.96 -1.70 11.09
CA VAL A 191 -4.05 -2.06 11.99
C VAL A 191 -5.36 -1.53 11.42
N SER A 192 -6.39 -2.35 11.50
CA SER A 192 -7.73 -2.06 10.98
C SER A 192 -8.77 -2.43 12.02
N ALA A 193 -9.80 -1.59 12.14
CA ALA A 193 -10.94 -1.82 13.01
C ALA A 193 -12.25 -1.48 12.30
N PHE A 194 -13.29 -2.25 12.57
CA PHE A 194 -14.64 -2.02 12.09
C PHE A 194 -15.63 -2.38 13.18
N TYR A 195 -16.48 -1.45 13.56
CA TYR A 195 -17.57 -1.63 14.51
C TYR A 195 -18.88 -1.32 13.82
N GLU A 196 -19.89 -2.17 14.00
CA GLU A 196 -21.26 -1.97 13.51
C GLU A 196 -22.22 -2.04 14.69
N HIS A 197 -23.06 -1.01 14.80
CA HIS A 197 -24.08 -0.89 15.83
C HIS A 197 -25.47 -0.84 15.23
N TYR A 198 -26.37 -1.67 15.76
CA TYR A 198 -27.78 -1.69 15.38
C TYR A 198 -28.62 -0.95 16.42
N TRP A 199 -29.05 0.27 16.07
CA TRP A 199 -30.00 1.04 16.89
C TRP A 199 -31.37 0.37 16.95
N ASN A 200 -31.78 -0.19 15.81
CA ASN A 200 -32.95 -1.05 15.64
C ASN A 200 -32.80 -1.85 14.33
N PRO A 201 -33.70 -2.81 14.00
CA PRO A 201 -33.56 -3.63 12.79
C PRO A 201 -33.51 -2.84 11.46
N ALA A 202 -34.04 -1.62 11.44
CA ALA A 202 -34.06 -0.76 10.27
C ALA A 202 -32.91 0.26 10.25
N TRP A 203 -32.16 0.46 11.34
CA TRP A 203 -31.19 1.54 11.47
C TRP A 203 -29.88 1.04 12.09
N ARG A 204 -28.79 1.16 11.33
CA ARG A 204 -27.44 0.81 11.77
C ARG A 204 -26.42 1.90 11.45
N THR A 205 -25.37 1.94 12.25
CA THR A 205 -24.21 2.81 12.04
C THR A 205 -22.94 2.01 12.24
N SER A 206 -22.06 2.10 11.23
CA SER A 206 -20.71 1.59 11.30
C SER A 206 -19.70 2.72 11.56
N VAL A 207 -18.66 2.41 12.31
CA VAL A 207 -17.43 3.20 12.43
C VAL A 207 -16.28 2.30 12.05
N PHE A 208 -15.41 2.78 11.17
CA PHE A 208 -14.31 1.99 10.65
C PHE A 208 -13.07 2.83 10.50
N GLY A 209 -11.92 2.20 10.53
CA GLY A 209 -10.69 2.85 10.15
C GLY A 209 -9.49 1.92 10.13
N ASN A 210 -8.44 2.42 9.51
CA ASN A 210 -7.16 1.76 9.42
C ASN A 210 -6.02 2.78 9.47
N TYR A 211 -4.89 2.29 9.94
CA TYR A 211 -3.60 2.96 9.82
C TYR A 211 -2.60 1.96 9.25
N SER A 212 -1.91 2.37 8.20
CA SER A 212 -0.86 1.58 7.54
C SER A 212 0.42 2.37 7.50
N HIS A 213 1.56 1.73 7.73
CA HIS A 213 2.87 2.37 7.77
C HIS A 213 3.91 1.52 7.05
N ILE A 214 4.88 2.17 6.41
CA ILE A 214 6.05 1.53 5.80
C ILE A 214 7.32 2.35 6.05
N SER A 215 8.44 1.67 6.27
CA SER A 215 9.79 2.25 6.37
C SER A 215 10.81 1.43 5.58
N TYR A 216 11.95 2.05 5.27
CA TYR A 216 13.05 1.45 4.50
C TYR A 216 14.38 1.37 5.27
N GLY A 217 14.38 1.72 6.56
CA GLY A 217 15.60 1.84 7.37
C GLY A 217 16.56 2.92 6.84
N ASN A 218 17.71 3.10 7.48
CA ASN A 218 18.64 4.17 7.10
C ASN A 218 19.20 3.99 5.68
N ASP A 219 19.61 2.77 5.33
CA ASP A 219 20.24 2.48 4.05
C ASP A 219 19.25 2.63 2.89
N GLY A 220 18.06 2.02 3.01
CA GLY A 220 17.03 2.13 1.97
C GLY A 220 16.55 3.59 1.80
N ASN A 221 16.43 4.34 2.89
CA ASN A 221 16.11 5.77 2.84
C ASN A 221 17.19 6.59 2.12
N ALA A 222 18.48 6.30 2.36
CA ALA A 222 19.58 6.97 1.66
C ALA A 222 19.56 6.67 0.15
N LEU A 223 19.27 5.42 -0.23
CA LEU A 223 19.15 5.01 -1.63
C LEU A 223 17.97 5.70 -2.34
N LEU A 224 16.80 5.75 -1.71
CA LEU A 224 15.62 6.44 -2.24
C LEU A 224 15.84 7.95 -2.35
N LEU A 225 16.53 8.55 -1.38
CA LEU A 225 16.84 9.98 -1.43
C LEU A 225 17.78 10.32 -2.58
N ALA A 226 18.83 9.51 -2.76
CA ALA A 226 19.75 9.64 -3.89
C ALA A 226 19.03 9.47 -5.25
N ALA A 227 18.03 8.58 -5.32
CA ALA A 227 17.26 8.39 -6.55
C ALA A 227 16.24 9.51 -6.81
N LEU A 228 15.60 10.05 -5.77
CA LEU A 228 14.63 11.14 -5.89
C LEU A 228 15.29 12.48 -6.19
N THR A 229 16.48 12.74 -5.65
CA THR A 229 17.27 13.93 -6.03
C THR A 229 17.75 13.88 -7.48
N ARG A 230 17.87 12.67 -8.06
CA ARG A 230 18.11 12.47 -9.49
C ARG A 230 16.82 12.53 -10.33
N ALA A 231 15.63 12.45 -9.74
CA ALA A 231 14.36 12.42 -10.45
C ALA A 231 14.12 13.74 -11.20
N GLY A 232 14.16 13.71 -12.54
CA GLY A 232 14.02 14.94 -13.33
C GLY A 232 14.15 14.86 -14.85
N GLY A 233 14.30 13.67 -15.46
CA GLY A 233 14.34 13.55 -16.92
C GLY A 233 15.59 14.11 -17.60
N THR A 234 15.74 13.75 -18.86
CA THR A 234 16.97 13.73 -19.67
C THR A 234 17.55 15.11 -20.03
N THR A 235 18.85 15.11 -20.33
CA THR A 235 19.66 16.14 -21.01
C THR A 235 18.87 17.33 -21.57
N THR A 236 19.18 18.54 -21.06
CA THR A 236 18.86 19.90 -21.59
C THR A 236 17.77 20.77 -20.92
N SER A 237 17.33 20.56 -19.67
CA SER A 237 16.53 21.60 -18.96
C SER A 237 16.71 21.57 -17.44
N PRO A 238 16.58 22.72 -16.73
CA PRO A 238 16.94 22.83 -15.32
C PRO A 238 16.01 22.00 -14.43
N VAL A 239 16.68 21.33 -13.50
CA VAL A 239 16.24 20.26 -12.59
C VAL A 239 15.10 20.70 -11.68
N ALA A 240 14.00 19.95 -11.65
CA ALA A 240 12.88 20.20 -10.76
C ALA A 240 12.48 18.92 -10.01
N GLY A 241 13.35 18.48 -9.10
CA GLY A 241 13.11 17.41 -8.14
C GLY A 241 12.81 17.95 -6.73
N LEU A 242 12.98 17.09 -5.73
CA LEU A 242 12.94 17.48 -4.31
C LEU A 242 14.18 18.32 -3.96
N VAL A 243 14.00 19.54 -3.46
CA VAL A 243 15.06 20.50 -3.10
C VAL A 243 15.06 20.73 -1.59
N GLY A 244 16.26 20.75 -1.00
CA GLY A 244 16.41 20.98 0.45
C GLY A 244 15.81 19.84 1.28
N SER A 245 15.86 18.62 0.75
CA SER A 245 15.28 17.43 1.39
C SER A 245 15.89 17.16 2.75
N THR A 246 15.04 17.01 3.76
CA THR A 246 15.38 16.46 5.07
C THR A 246 14.46 15.27 5.35
N GLY A 247 14.81 14.45 6.34
CA GLY A 247 13.96 13.34 6.78
C GLY A 247 14.11 12.06 5.95
N ASN A 248 13.02 11.28 5.80
CA ASN A 248 13.07 9.92 5.26
C ASN A 248 11.80 9.55 4.46
N PHE A 249 11.80 8.36 3.84
CA PHE A 249 10.70 7.87 3.00
C PHE A 249 9.65 7.06 3.77
N ASP A 250 9.60 7.21 5.09
CA ASP A 250 8.55 6.59 5.87
C ASP A 250 7.20 7.19 5.47
N LEU A 251 6.21 6.33 5.26
CA LEU A 251 4.88 6.68 4.78
C LEU A 251 3.84 6.07 5.71
N GLY A 252 2.97 6.92 6.26
CA GLY A 252 1.77 6.56 6.98
C GLY A 252 0.52 6.90 6.17
N LEU A 253 -0.47 5.99 6.15
CA LEU A 253 -1.78 6.22 5.54
C LEU A 253 -2.87 5.92 6.57
N THR A 254 -3.70 6.92 6.84
CA THR A 254 -4.86 6.79 7.71
C THR A 254 -6.12 6.88 6.88
N GLN A 255 -7.10 6.03 7.17
CA GLN A 255 -8.47 6.24 6.73
C GLN A 255 -9.41 5.94 7.91
N ILE A 256 -10.30 6.88 8.23
CA ILE A 256 -11.30 6.74 9.29
C ILE A 256 -12.63 7.19 8.72
N GLY A 257 -13.69 6.44 8.98
CA GLY A 257 -15.01 6.78 8.46
C GLY A 257 -16.14 6.29 9.32
N THR A 258 -17.31 6.81 9.00
CA THR A 258 -18.58 6.33 9.54
C THR A 258 -19.57 6.22 8.41
N ARG A 259 -20.45 5.22 8.49
CA ARG A 259 -21.57 5.05 7.57
C ARG A 259 -22.81 4.73 8.36
N THR A 260 -23.87 5.49 8.12
CA THR A 260 -25.19 5.23 8.68
C THR A 260 -26.12 4.75 7.57
N ALA A 261 -26.85 3.68 7.83
CA ALA A 261 -27.80 3.09 6.90
C ALA A 261 -29.18 2.93 7.55
N TRP A 262 -30.22 3.33 6.82
CA TRP A 262 -31.61 3.27 7.22
C TRP A 262 -32.45 2.54 6.16
N THR A 263 -33.18 1.52 6.60
CA THR A 263 -34.02 0.65 5.77
C THR A 263 -35.48 0.74 6.23
N PRO A 264 -36.19 1.85 5.91
CA PRO A 264 -37.53 2.12 6.44
C PRO A 264 -38.56 1.07 6.04
N VAL A 265 -38.41 0.51 4.84
CA VAL A 265 -39.27 -0.52 4.29
C VAL A 265 -38.41 -1.57 3.64
N ARG A 266 -39.00 -2.76 3.47
CA ARG A 266 -38.34 -3.88 2.81
C ARG A 266 -37.77 -3.45 1.45
N ASN A 267 -36.52 -3.85 1.19
CA ASN A 267 -35.77 -3.61 -0.04
C ASN A 267 -35.46 -2.14 -0.38
N LEU A 268 -35.60 -1.20 0.55
CA LEU A 268 -35.16 0.19 0.35
C LEU A 268 -34.19 0.59 1.45
N THR A 269 -32.92 0.81 1.11
CA THR A 269 -31.90 1.29 2.03
C THR A 269 -31.34 2.63 1.58
N LEU A 270 -31.41 3.62 2.46
CA LEU A 270 -30.71 4.89 2.33
C LEU A 270 -29.45 4.82 3.18
N SER A 271 -28.34 5.35 2.70
CA SER A 271 -27.13 5.45 3.51
C SER A 271 -26.32 6.69 3.19
N ALA A 272 -25.65 7.20 4.22
CA ALA A 272 -24.69 8.28 4.11
C ALA A 272 -23.38 7.82 4.75
N GLN A 273 -22.26 8.13 4.11
CA GLN A 273 -20.92 7.82 4.56
C GLN A 273 -20.07 9.08 4.55
N PHE A 274 -19.25 9.22 5.58
CA PHE A 274 -18.15 10.17 5.62
C PHE A 274 -16.84 9.42 5.84
N THR A 275 -15.78 9.89 5.21
CA THR A 275 -14.45 9.31 5.30
C THR A 275 -13.41 10.42 5.31
N TYR A 276 -12.55 10.39 6.32
CA TYR A 276 -11.32 11.15 6.41
C TYR A 276 -10.16 10.26 6.00
N SER A 277 -9.27 10.77 5.15
CA SER A 277 -8.02 10.12 4.78
C SER A 277 -6.85 11.06 5.01
N ARG A 278 -5.73 10.52 5.50
CA ARG A 278 -4.49 11.26 5.73
C ARG A 278 -3.31 10.53 5.09
N LEU A 279 -2.49 11.28 4.38
CA LEU A 279 -1.17 10.86 3.93
C LEU A 279 -0.14 11.55 4.81
N GLU A 280 0.61 10.75 5.55
CA GLU A 280 1.71 11.16 6.40
C GLU A 280 3.01 10.75 5.75
N GLN A 281 3.87 11.74 5.50
CA GLN A 281 5.17 11.55 4.89
C GLN A 281 6.20 12.27 5.76
N ASN A 282 7.44 11.82 5.71
CA ASN A 282 8.49 12.35 6.57
C ASN A 282 9.64 13.00 5.79
N LEU A 283 9.40 13.40 4.55
CA LEU A 283 10.29 14.25 3.77
C LEU A 283 10.01 15.73 4.07
N GLY A 284 11.09 16.51 4.11
CA GLY A 284 11.04 17.97 4.11
C GLY A 284 11.49 18.56 2.77
N GLY A 285 11.54 19.89 2.71
CA GLY A 285 11.98 20.65 1.54
C GLY A 285 10.83 21.05 0.61
N SER A 286 11.20 21.41 -0.62
CA SER A 286 10.28 21.86 -1.66
C SER A 286 10.34 20.96 -2.88
N TRP A 287 9.18 20.56 -3.39
CA TRP A 287 9.05 19.86 -4.66
C TRP A 287 8.86 20.87 -5.80
N ASN A 288 9.78 20.89 -6.76
CA ASN A 288 9.69 21.78 -7.92
C ASN A 288 9.14 21.09 -9.18
N GLY A 289 9.00 19.76 -9.16
CA GLY A 289 8.58 18.99 -10.32
C GLY A 289 7.12 19.23 -10.72
N ALA A 290 6.78 18.82 -11.95
CA ALA A 290 5.43 18.99 -12.48
C ALA A 290 4.38 18.27 -11.61
N VAL A 291 3.26 18.94 -11.38
CA VAL A 291 2.07 18.40 -10.70
C VAL A 291 0.89 18.52 -11.65
N THR A 292 0.25 17.39 -11.97
CA THR A 292 -0.85 17.36 -12.93
C THR A 292 -1.99 18.29 -12.50
N GLY A 293 -2.38 19.20 -13.40
CA GLY A 293 -3.49 20.14 -13.16
C GLY A 293 -3.16 21.28 -12.20
N ARG A 294 -1.89 21.51 -11.83
CA ARG A 294 -1.49 22.62 -10.95
C ARG A 294 -0.22 23.33 -11.45
N PRO A 295 -0.20 24.68 -11.49
CA PRO A 295 1.04 25.42 -11.76
C PRO A 295 2.01 25.31 -10.58
N THR A 296 3.31 25.24 -10.85
CA THR A 296 4.33 25.22 -9.80
C THR A 296 4.41 26.58 -9.09
N PRO A 297 4.24 26.65 -7.76
CA PRO A 297 4.37 27.89 -6.99
C PRO A 297 5.80 28.46 -7.05
N VAL A 298 5.93 29.76 -6.80
CA VAL A 298 7.24 30.39 -6.57
C VAL A 298 7.88 29.75 -5.34
N GLY A 299 9.05 29.12 -5.50
CA GLY A 299 9.73 28.38 -4.43
C GLY A 299 9.33 26.90 -4.30
N GLY A 300 8.46 26.40 -5.18
CA GLY A 300 8.01 25.01 -5.20
C GLY A 300 6.86 24.70 -4.25
N PHE A 301 6.36 23.48 -4.31
CA PHE A 301 5.38 22.97 -3.35
C PHE A 301 6.10 22.56 -2.07
N ALA A 302 5.67 23.09 -0.92
CA ALA A 302 6.17 22.64 0.37
C ALA A 302 5.81 21.17 0.57
N VAL A 303 6.78 20.33 0.92
CA VAL A 303 6.53 18.91 1.16
C VAL A 303 5.96 18.72 2.56
N THR A 304 4.69 18.38 2.64
CA THR A 304 3.92 18.27 3.89
C THR A 304 2.84 17.21 3.81
N ASN A 305 2.37 16.77 4.98
CA ASN A 305 1.26 15.82 5.09
C ASN A 305 -0.03 16.35 4.46
N GLN A 306 -0.84 15.45 3.92
CA GLN A 306 -2.04 15.80 3.16
C GLN A 306 -3.29 15.18 3.78
N ASN A 307 -4.39 15.91 3.73
CA ASN A 307 -5.69 15.47 4.22
C ASN A 307 -6.70 15.42 3.08
N ALA A 308 -7.58 14.43 3.08
CA ALA A 308 -8.72 14.33 2.18
C ALA A 308 -9.99 14.02 2.97
N TYR A 309 -11.10 14.61 2.52
CA TYR A 309 -12.41 14.40 3.08
C TYR A 309 -13.35 13.95 1.96
N ASN A 310 -14.06 12.86 2.17
CA ASN A 310 -15.00 12.31 1.21
C ASN A 310 -16.35 12.05 1.89
N GLY A 311 -17.42 12.46 1.21
CA GLY A 311 -18.79 12.17 1.61
C GLY A 311 -19.51 11.46 0.45
N ALA A 312 -20.30 10.44 0.77
CA ALA A 312 -21.09 9.71 -0.20
C ALA A 312 -22.49 9.45 0.35
N VAL A 313 -23.49 9.52 -0.52
CA VAL A 313 -24.87 9.12 -0.23
C VAL A 313 -25.28 8.06 -1.24
N GLN A 314 -25.96 7.02 -0.78
CA GLN A 314 -26.44 5.93 -1.62
C GLN A 314 -27.90 5.61 -1.28
N ILE A 315 -28.71 5.43 -2.32
CA ILE A 315 -30.05 4.85 -2.24
C ILE A 315 -30.00 3.53 -2.99
N LEU A 316 -30.27 2.43 -2.29
CA LEU A 316 -30.33 1.09 -2.86
C LEU A 316 -31.77 0.58 -2.78
N ARG A 317 -32.36 0.27 -3.94
CA ARG A 317 -33.65 -0.42 -4.04
C ARG A 317 -33.48 -1.74 -4.77
N SER A 318 -33.91 -2.83 -4.15
CA SER A 318 -33.97 -4.15 -4.79
C SER A 318 -35.42 -4.49 -5.15
N PHE A 319 -35.64 -5.12 -6.30
CA PHE A 319 -36.97 -5.49 -6.80
C PHE A 319 -37.18 -6.99 -6.66
#